data_AF-A0A6N9I2D1-F1
#
_entry.id   AF-A0A6N9I2D1-F1
#
_cell.length_a   1.000
_cell.length_b   1.000
_cell.length_c   1.000
_cell.angle_alpha   90.00
_cell.angle_beta   90.00
_cell.angle_gamma   90.00
#
_symmetry.space_group_name_H-M   'P 1'
#
loop_
_entity.id
_entity.type
_entity.pdbx_description
1 polymer ?
#
loop_
_entity_poly.entity_id
_entity_poly.type
_entity_poly.pdbx_seq_one_letter_code
_entity_poly.pdbx_strand_id
1 'polypeptide(L)'
;MEETKFCTNCGQKISTQVKFCPFCGAIQNNEENDFSNGAAESSALKNQSVSQEQVNNGSGSSATVISPNESHKNDSTSDTFASKSFAATKDALNKVFEFSGRTSQTDYWYAQVGLTVIAILGLIPIFIPIIGVILMTLIYVALAIVSIALSIRRFHDTNRSGGYYCLIFIPVIGGPVLQVFMAEPGNEYSNQFGSEPVSLT
;
A
#
# COMPACT_ATOMS: atom_id res chain seq x y z
N MET A 1 -39.48 16.60 -16.39
CA MET A 1 -38.22 17.13 -16.92
C MET A 1 -37.13 16.50 -16.07
N GLU A 2 -36.22 15.73 -16.65
CA GLU A 2 -35.12 15.15 -15.87
C GLU A 2 -34.21 16.28 -15.42
N GLU A 3 -34.12 16.50 -14.11
CA GLU A 3 -33.16 17.46 -13.56
C GLU A 3 -31.75 16.89 -13.72
N THR A 4 -30.88 17.67 -14.34
CA THR A 4 -29.51 17.27 -14.66
C THR A 4 -28.53 18.22 -14.01
N LYS A 5 -27.47 17.69 -13.38
CA LYS A 5 -26.35 18.45 -12.82
C LYS A 5 -25.06 18.11 -13.56
N PHE A 6 -24.02 18.93 -13.36
CA PHE A 6 -22.69 18.65 -13.89
C PHE A 6 -21.84 17.95 -12.82
N CYS A 7 -21.04 16.98 -13.23
CA CYS A 7 -20.10 16.33 -12.33
C CYS A 7 -19.04 17.32 -11.84
N THR A 8 -18.80 17.35 -10.53
CA THR A 8 -17.78 18.20 -9.89
C THR A 8 -16.34 17.84 -10.23
N ASN A 9 -16.10 16.68 -10.86
CA ASN A 9 -14.77 16.20 -11.21
C ASN A 9 -14.53 16.26 -12.74
N CYS A 10 -15.37 15.62 -13.55
CA CYS A 10 -15.16 15.55 -15.01
C CYS A 10 -15.95 16.59 -15.83
N GLY A 11 -16.87 17.34 -15.21
CA GLY A 11 -17.67 18.35 -15.90
C GLY A 11 -18.71 17.81 -16.88
N GLN A 12 -18.92 16.48 -16.97
CA GLN A 12 -19.98 15.91 -17.81
C GLN A 12 -21.36 16.03 -17.16
N LYS A 13 -22.38 16.16 -18.00
CA LYS A 13 -23.79 16.27 -17.59
C LYS A 13 -24.31 14.91 -17.13
N ILE A 14 -24.88 14.86 -15.92
CA ILE A 14 -25.38 13.65 -15.26
C ILE A 14 -26.75 13.92 -14.62
N SER A 15 -27.50 12.87 -14.29
CA SER A 15 -28.77 12.99 -13.56
C SER A 15 -28.54 13.43 -12.11
N THR A 16 -29.49 14.18 -11.51
CA THR A 16 -29.41 14.58 -10.10
C THR A 16 -29.54 13.42 -9.13
N GLN A 17 -30.13 12.29 -9.54
CA GLN A 17 -30.40 11.13 -8.68
C GLN A 17 -29.24 10.11 -8.63
N VAL A 18 -28.18 10.27 -9.42
CA VAL A 18 -27.06 9.31 -9.41
C VAL A 18 -26.02 9.64 -8.34
N LYS A 19 -25.69 8.65 -7.49
CA LYS A 19 -24.65 8.77 -6.46
C LYS A 19 -23.23 8.71 -7.03
N PHE A 20 -23.06 8.18 -8.24
CA PHE A 20 -21.77 7.99 -8.89
C PHE A 20 -21.82 8.48 -10.34
N CYS A 21 -20.74 9.14 -10.78
CA CYS A 21 -20.60 9.55 -12.17
C CYS A 21 -20.25 8.34 -13.07
N PRO A 22 -21.01 8.04 -14.14
CA PRO A 22 -20.74 6.89 -15.01
C PRO A 22 -19.50 7.07 -15.90
N PHE A 23 -18.96 8.28 -16.01
CA PHE A 23 -17.82 8.58 -16.88
C PHE A 23 -16.48 8.61 -16.14
N CYS A 24 -16.45 9.15 -14.91
CA CYS A 24 -15.21 9.27 -14.13
C CYS A 24 -15.23 8.52 -12.79
N GLY A 25 -16.34 7.92 -12.40
CA GLY A 25 -16.45 7.17 -11.14
C GLY A 25 -16.53 8.03 -9.86
N ALA A 26 -16.46 9.37 -9.96
CA ALA A 26 -16.52 10.23 -8.79
C ALA A 26 -17.88 10.16 -8.08
N ILE A 27 -17.85 10.09 -6.75
CA ILE A 27 -19.03 10.15 -5.89
C ILE A 27 -19.63 11.55 -5.99
N GLN A 28 -20.95 11.63 -6.13
CA GLN A 28 -21.71 12.87 -6.17
C GLN A 28 -22.62 12.92 -4.96
N ASN A 29 -22.49 13.97 -4.15
CA ASN A 29 -23.40 14.18 -3.03
C ASN A 29 -24.74 14.66 -3.59
N ASN A 30 -25.82 13.93 -3.27
CA ASN A 30 -27.19 14.32 -3.59
C ASN A 30 -27.78 14.88 -2.30
N GLU A 31 -27.95 16.20 -2.24
CA GLU A 31 -28.84 16.81 -1.26
C GLU A 31 -30.26 16.63 -1.78
N GLU A 32 -30.88 15.50 -1.46
CA GLU A 32 -32.29 15.24 -1.79
C GLU A 32 -33.19 16.12 -0.92
N ASN A 33 -33.85 17.07 -1.57
CA ASN A 33 -35.09 17.67 -1.11
C ASN A 33 -36.17 16.59 -1.05
N ASP A 34 -36.31 15.92 0.09
CA ASP A 34 -37.39 14.97 0.34
C ASP A 34 -38.63 15.75 0.84
N PHE A 35 -39.60 15.94 -0.05
CA PHE A 35 -40.90 16.52 0.28
C PHE A 35 -41.92 15.39 0.46
N SER A 36 -42.58 15.43 1.64
CA SER A 36 -43.89 14.89 2.01
C SER A 36 -44.04 13.48 2.64
N ASN A 37 -44.14 13.53 3.98
CA ASN A 37 -45.26 13.11 4.83
C ASN A 37 -45.50 11.63 5.18
N GLY A 38 -45.47 11.33 6.50
CA GLY A 38 -46.30 10.28 7.10
C GLY A 38 -45.87 9.74 8.48
N ALA A 39 -46.48 10.29 9.54
CA ALA A 39 -46.83 9.65 10.82
C ALA A 39 -45.75 9.24 11.88
N ALA A 40 -45.73 10.05 12.94
CA ALA A 40 -45.92 9.73 14.38
C ALA A 40 -45.04 8.73 15.16
N GLU A 41 -44.69 9.19 16.39
CA GLU A 41 -44.21 8.50 17.59
C GLU A 41 -42.77 7.94 17.55
N SER A 42 -41.92 8.04 18.58
CA SER A 42 -41.95 8.59 19.94
C SER A 42 -40.52 8.42 20.50
N SER A 43 -40.03 9.41 21.26
CA SER A 43 -39.02 9.25 22.33
C SER A 43 -37.59 8.79 21.98
N ALA A 44 -36.62 9.70 22.11
CA ALA A 44 -35.71 9.70 23.28
C ALA A 44 -34.59 10.77 23.16
N LEU A 45 -34.52 11.58 24.22
CA LEU A 45 -33.46 12.52 24.61
C LEU A 45 -32.03 11.99 24.40
N LYS A 46 -31.08 12.86 24.02
CA LYS A 46 -30.15 13.49 24.98
C LYS A 46 -29.34 14.64 24.36
N ASN A 47 -29.22 15.68 25.19
CA ASN A 47 -28.63 17.00 24.97
C ASN A 47 -27.09 17.04 25.05
N GLN A 48 -26.59 18.25 24.69
CA GLN A 48 -25.35 18.95 25.08
C GLN A 48 -24.26 18.97 24.00
N SER A 49 -23.93 20.05 23.27
CA SER A 49 -23.73 21.50 23.52
C SER A 49 -22.26 21.90 23.69
N VAL A 50 -21.87 23.00 23.03
CA VAL A 50 -20.72 23.90 23.29
C VAL A 50 -19.38 23.39 22.71
N SER A 51 -18.54 24.13 21.97
CA SER A 51 -18.36 25.58 21.71
C SER A 51 -17.65 25.82 20.37
N GLN A 52 -17.87 27.02 19.85
CA GLN A 52 -17.29 27.65 18.67
C GLN A 52 -15.78 27.88 18.77
N GLU A 53 -15.07 27.94 17.63
CA GLU A 53 -14.24 29.11 17.31
C GLU A 53 -14.29 29.38 15.79
N GLN A 54 -14.31 30.66 15.46
CA GLN A 54 -14.65 31.27 14.18
C GLN A 54 -13.39 31.89 13.54
N VAL A 55 -13.34 31.82 12.21
CA VAL A 55 -13.01 32.94 11.29
C VAL A 55 -11.54 33.39 11.20
N ASN A 56 -10.95 33.25 10.01
CA ASN A 56 -10.60 34.43 9.19
C ASN A 56 -10.18 34.09 7.75
N ASN A 57 -10.85 34.78 6.83
CA ASN A 57 -10.56 34.86 5.40
C ASN A 57 -9.36 35.79 5.16
N GLY A 58 -8.59 35.50 4.11
CA GLY A 58 -7.54 36.37 3.60
C GLY A 58 -7.19 36.02 2.16
N SER A 59 -7.98 36.57 1.23
CA SER A 59 -7.76 36.57 -0.21
C SER A 59 -6.58 37.48 -0.58
N GLY A 60 -5.73 37.09 -1.52
CA GLY A 60 -4.68 37.98 -2.02
C GLY A 60 -3.60 37.33 -2.89
N SER A 61 -3.87 37.29 -4.20
CA SER A 61 -2.93 37.31 -5.33
C SER A 61 -1.43 37.18 -5.07
N SER A 62 -0.80 36.14 -5.62
CA SER A 62 0.14 36.28 -6.75
C SER A 62 0.87 34.96 -6.99
N ALA A 63 1.01 34.66 -8.27
CA ALA A 63 1.95 33.75 -8.89
C ALA A 63 3.00 33.11 -7.96
N THR A 64 3.02 31.79 -7.90
CA THR A 64 4.12 31.01 -8.50
C THR A 64 3.62 29.59 -8.67
N VAL A 65 3.42 29.17 -9.92
CA VAL A 65 3.38 27.76 -10.29
C VAL A 65 4.78 27.23 -10.06
N ILE A 66 5.07 26.76 -8.84
CA ILE A 66 6.24 25.93 -8.58
C ILE A 66 5.78 24.52 -8.92
N SER A 67 6.10 24.09 -10.15
CA SER A 67 6.19 22.67 -10.49
C SER A 67 6.89 21.94 -9.34
N PRO A 68 6.38 20.80 -8.84
CA PRO A 68 7.26 19.87 -8.17
C PRO A 68 8.35 19.56 -9.18
N ASN A 69 9.55 19.94 -8.80
CA ASN A 69 10.80 19.62 -9.46
C ASN A 69 10.83 18.11 -9.67
N GLU A 70 10.36 17.65 -10.83
CA GLU A 70 10.70 16.35 -11.38
C GLU A 70 12.20 16.38 -11.58
N SER A 71 12.91 16.03 -10.51
CA SER A 71 14.22 15.42 -10.61
C SER A 71 14.04 14.11 -11.39
N HIS A 72 13.90 14.23 -12.71
CA HIS A 72 14.37 13.26 -13.66
C HIS A 72 15.88 13.15 -13.38
N LYS A 73 16.21 12.37 -12.35
CA LYS A 73 17.53 11.78 -12.24
C LYS A 73 17.57 10.78 -13.38
N ASN A 74 18.03 11.30 -14.51
CA ASN A 74 18.62 10.62 -15.63
C ASN A 74 19.70 9.65 -15.11
N ASP A 75 19.27 8.54 -14.52
CA ASP A 75 20.10 7.39 -14.19
C ASP A 75 19.97 6.36 -15.31
N SER A 76 20.41 6.76 -16.51
CA SER A 76 20.52 5.89 -17.69
C SER A 76 21.65 4.85 -17.57
N THR A 77 22.07 4.51 -16.34
CA THR A 77 23.18 3.58 -16.07
C THR A 77 22.85 2.46 -15.09
N SER A 78 21.61 2.32 -14.63
CA SER A 78 21.26 1.28 -13.67
C SER A 78 19.96 0.51 -13.96
N ASP A 79 19.63 0.28 -15.23
CA ASP A 79 18.57 -0.68 -15.61
C ASP A 79 18.96 -2.16 -15.38
N THR A 80 20.18 -2.41 -14.90
CA THR A 80 20.64 -3.78 -14.65
C THR A 80 19.78 -4.46 -13.59
N PHE A 81 19.57 -5.76 -13.76
CA PHE A 81 18.92 -6.61 -12.76
C PHE A 81 19.52 -6.44 -11.35
N ALA A 82 20.84 -6.25 -11.27
CA ALA A 82 21.58 -6.10 -10.02
C ALA A 82 21.23 -4.82 -9.27
N SER A 83 21.14 -3.68 -9.96
CA SER A 83 20.76 -2.40 -9.34
C SER A 83 19.32 -2.41 -8.85
N LYS A 84 18.38 -2.99 -9.62
CA LYS A 84 16.99 -3.21 -9.20
C LYS A 84 16.90 -4.09 -7.96
N SER A 85 17.61 -5.22 -7.96
CA SER A 85 17.71 -6.13 -6.81
C SER A 85 18.29 -5.43 -5.58
N PHE A 86 19.35 -4.64 -5.75
CA PHE A 86 19.98 -3.91 -4.67
C PHE A 86 19.06 -2.84 -4.08
N ALA A 87 18.37 -2.07 -4.92
CA ALA A 87 17.42 -1.05 -4.49
C ALA A 87 16.27 -1.66 -3.67
N ALA A 88 15.64 -2.71 -4.18
CA ALA A 88 14.57 -3.42 -3.49
C ALA A 88 15.04 -4.06 -2.16
N THR A 89 16.23 -4.66 -2.15
CA THR A 89 16.82 -5.26 -0.95
C THR A 89 17.15 -4.20 0.11
N LYS A 90 17.69 -3.06 -0.30
CA LYS A 90 17.97 -1.94 0.61
C LYS A 90 16.69 -1.39 1.24
N ASP A 91 15.63 -1.23 0.45
CA ASP A 91 14.33 -0.81 0.96
C ASP A 91 13.76 -1.81 1.97
N ALA A 92 13.85 -3.11 1.65
CA ALA A 92 13.43 -4.20 2.54
C ALA A 92 14.14 -4.17 3.90
N LEU A 93 15.47 -4.00 3.88
CA LEU A 93 16.29 -3.93 5.09
C LEU A 93 15.97 -2.69 5.92
N ASN A 94 15.79 -1.53 5.30
CA ASN A 94 15.46 -0.28 6.00
C ASN A 94 14.10 -0.35 6.68
N LYS A 95 13.14 -1.04 6.06
CA LYS A 95 11.79 -1.17 6.58
C LYS A 95 11.60 -2.43 7.42
N VAL A 96 12.64 -3.16 7.83
CA VAL A 96 12.47 -4.50 8.44
C VAL A 96 11.45 -4.59 9.59
N PHE A 97 11.26 -3.52 10.37
CA PHE A 97 10.31 -3.47 11.49
C PHE A 97 8.94 -2.89 11.16
N GLU A 98 8.72 -2.45 9.91
CA GLU A 98 7.44 -1.90 9.46
C GLU A 98 6.60 -3.01 8.81
N PHE A 99 5.69 -3.61 9.54
CA PHE A 99 4.83 -4.68 8.99
C PHE A 99 3.61 -4.14 8.23
N SER A 100 3.40 -2.83 8.28
CA SER A 100 2.32 -2.13 7.59
C SER A 100 2.68 -1.82 6.14
N GLY A 101 1.65 -1.62 5.32
CA GLY A 101 1.80 -1.26 3.91
C GLY A 101 1.84 -2.45 2.96
N ARG A 102 2.14 -2.13 1.70
CA ARG A 102 2.07 -3.05 0.56
C ARG A 102 3.40 -3.05 -0.18
N THR A 103 3.73 -4.16 -0.82
CA THR A 103 4.91 -4.28 -1.67
C THR A 103 4.50 -4.85 -3.02
N SER A 104 4.97 -4.18 -4.08
CA SER A 104 4.70 -4.60 -5.45
C SER A 104 5.27 -5.99 -5.72
N GLN A 105 4.73 -6.68 -6.73
CA GLN A 105 5.17 -8.03 -7.06
C GLN A 105 6.64 -8.04 -7.48
N THR A 106 7.02 -7.08 -8.32
CA THR A 106 8.35 -6.97 -8.89
C THR A 106 9.39 -6.69 -7.81
N ASP A 107 9.12 -5.73 -6.93
CA ASP A 107 10.05 -5.38 -5.85
C ASP A 107 10.21 -6.53 -4.86
N TYR A 108 9.15 -7.29 -4.58
CA TYR A 108 9.23 -8.50 -3.76
C TYR A 108 10.22 -9.51 -4.34
N TRP A 109 10.12 -9.84 -5.63
CA TRP A 109 11.02 -10.82 -6.27
C TRP A 109 12.46 -10.32 -6.35
N TYR A 110 12.67 -9.04 -6.66
CA TYR A 110 14.00 -8.43 -6.64
C TYR A 110 14.64 -8.44 -5.24
N ALA A 111 13.87 -8.09 -4.21
CA ALA A 111 14.32 -8.19 -2.83
C ALA A 111 14.62 -9.64 -2.43
N GLN A 112 13.77 -10.60 -2.83
CA GLN A 112 13.96 -12.01 -2.51
C GLN A 112 15.25 -12.57 -3.14
N VAL A 113 15.58 -12.18 -4.37
CA VAL A 113 16.86 -12.55 -5.00
C VAL A 113 18.03 -11.92 -4.24
N GLY A 114 17.97 -10.64 -3.91
CA GLY A 114 19.06 -9.99 -3.16
C GLY A 114 19.25 -10.58 -1.76
N LEU A 115 18.17 -10.89 -1.03
CA LEU A 115 18.22 -11.63 0.23
C LEU A 115 18.88 -13.01 0.06
N THR A 116 18.57 -13.71 -1.03
CA THR A 116 19.16 -15.03 -1.34
C THR A 116 20.66 -14.92 -1.60
N VAL A 117 21.10 -13.90 -2.33
CA VAL A 117 22.53 -13.63 -2.53
C VAL A 117 23.23 -13.33 -1.21
N ILE A 118 22.64 -12.49 -0.35
CA ILE A 118 23.19 -12.20 0.98
C ILE A 118 23.25 -13.46 1.85
N ALA A 119 22.23 -14.33 1.79
CA ALA A 119 22.22 -15.61 2.52
C ALA A 119 23.36 -16.54 2.06
N ILE A 120 23.62 -16.63 0.75
CA ILE A 120 24.74 -17.40 0.19
C ILE A 120 26.08 -16.84 0.65
N LEU A 121 26.27 -15.51 0.62
CA LEU A 121 27.48 -14.88 1.16
C LEU A 121 27.60 -15.08 2.67
N GLY A 122 26.47 -15.18 3.37
CA GLY A 122 26.39 -15.57 4.76
C GLY A 122 27.00 -16.93 5.04
N LEU A 123 27.22 -17.79 4.04
CA LEU A 123 27.84 -19.11 4.19
C LEU A 123 29.38 -19.09 4.33
N ILE A 124 30.03 -17.96 4.04
CA ILE A 124 31.50 -17.80 4.08
C ILE A 124 32.15 -18.27 5.41
N PRO A 125 31.63 -17.92 6.61
CA PRO A 125 32.26 -18.30 7.88
C PRO A 125 32.10 -19.79 8.27
N ILE A 126 31.59 -20.67 7.40
CA ILE A 126 31.38 -22.11 7.70
C ILE A 126 32.65 -22.84 8.13
N PHE A 127 33.82 -22.36 7.70
CA PHE A 127 35.12 -22.95 8.00
C PHE A 127 35.68 -22.53 9.37
N ILE A 128 35.02 -21.61 10.08
CA ILE A 128 35.46 -21.11 11.39
C ILE A 128 34.65 -21.82 12.49
N PRO A 129 35.25 -22.72 13.29
CA PRO A 129 34.53 -23.48 14.30
C PRO A 129 33.97 -22.57 15.39
N ILE A 130 32.78 -22.89 15.90
CA ILE A 130 32.03 -22.20 16.97
C ILE A 130 31.62 -20.77 16.59
N ILE A 131 32.58 -19.87 16.34
CA ILE A 131 32.35 -18.48 15.96
C ILE A 131 31.60 -18.39 14.64
N GLY A 132 31.97 -19.20 13.65
CA GLY A 132 31.30 -19.22 12.36
C GLY A 132 29.85 -19.66 12.46
N VAL A 133 29.56 -20.66 13.31
CA VAL A 133 28.20 -21.14 13.58
C VAL A 133 27.35 -20.06 14.25
N ILE A 134 27.90 -19.34 15.22
CA ILE A 134 27.19 -18.25 15.90
C ILE A 134 26.89 -17.12 14.90
N LEU A 135 27.89 -16.69 14.13
CA LEU A 135 27.73 -15.61 13.16
C LEU A 135 26.71 -15.97 12.07
N MET A 136 26.79 -17.19 11.53
CA MET A 136 25.79 -17.74 10.62
C MET A 136 24.39 -17.64 11.20
N THR A 137 24.21 -18.17 12.41
CA THR A 137 22.89 -18.22 13.04
C THR A 137 22.30 -16.81 13.17
N LEU A 138 23.11 -15.83 13.59
CA LEU A 138 22.67 -14.44 13.69
C LEU A 138 22.28 -13.84 12.33
N ILE A 139 23.10 -14.06 11.29
CA ILE A 139 22.82 -13.58 9.93
C ILE A 139 21.51 -14.19 9.41
N TYR A 140 21.35 -15.50 9.52
CA TYR A 140 20.16 -16.20 9.02
C TYR A 140 18.90 -15.82 9.79
N VAL A 141 18.97 -15.60 11.11
CA VAL A 141 17.84 -15.09 11.89
C VAL A 141 17.47 -13.67 11.44
N ALA A 142 18.44 -12.78 11.24
CA ALA A 142 18.17 -11.44 10.75
C ALA A 142 17.52 -11.45 9.36
N LEU A 143 18.04 -12.25 8.43
CA LEU A 143 17.46 -12.40 7.09
C LEU A 143 16.06 -13.02 7.11
N ALA A 144 15.81 -13.98 8.00
CA ALA A 144 14.50 -14.58 8.18
C ALA A 144 13.46 -13.52 8.60
N ILE A 145 13.79 -12.64 9.54
CA ILE A 145 12.90 -11.55 9.97
C ILE A 145 12.55 -10.62 8.79
N VAL A 146 13.54 -10.25 7.97
CA VAL A 146 13.31 -9.41 6.78
C VAL A 146 12.42 -10.11 5.77
N SER A 147 12.66 -11.41 5.50
CA SER A 147 11.86 -12.21 4.58
C SER A 147 10.40 -12.35 5.05
N ILE A 148 10.18 -12.54 6.35
CA ILE A 148 8.84 -12.60 6.95
C ILE A 148 8.14 -11.25 6.80
N ALA A 149 8.82 -10.14 7.12
CA ALA A 149 8.25 -8.80 7.00
C ALA A 149 7.82 -8.49 5.54
N LEU A 150 8.67 -8.80 4.56
CA LEU A 150 8.34 -8.67 3.14
C LEU A 150 7.15 -9.53 2.73
N SER A 151 7.13 -10.79 3.18
CA SER A 151 6.05 -11.72 2.85
C SER A 151 4.70 -11.26 3.41
N ILE A 152 4.69 -10.68 4.62
CA ILE A 152 3.49 -10.09 5.22
C ILE A 152 2.99 -8.90 4.37
N ARG A 153 3.87 -7.97 3.97
CA ARG A 153 3.48 -6.86 3.08
C ARG A 153 3.00 -7.32 1.71
N ARG A 154 3.56 -8.41 1.20
CA ARG A 154 3.11 -9.02 -0.06
C ARG A 154 1.73 -9.64 0.08
N PHE A 155 1.44 -10.31 1.20
CA PHE A 155 0.08 -10.79 1.49
C PHE A 155 -0.93 -9.65 1.63
N HIS A 156 -0.52 -8.52 2.22
CA HIS A 156 -1.35 -7.33 2.28
C HIS A 156 -1.68 -6.77 0.90
N ASP A 157 -0.79 -6.93 -0.09
CA ASP A 157 -1.03 -6.49 -1.46
C ASP A 157 -2.16 -7.28 -2.14
N THR A 158 -2.27 -8.57 -1.85
CA THR A 158 -3.37 -9.45 -2.32
C THR A 158 -4.61 -9.40 -1.41
N ASN A 159 -4.69 -8.42 -0.50
CA ASN A 159 -5.79 -8.25 0.47
C ASN A 159 -5.99 -9.47 1.39
N ARG A 160 -4.90 -10.18 1.69
CA ARG A 160 -4.87 -11.30 2.65
C ARG A 160 -4.18 -10.86 3.93
N SER A 161 -4.49 -11.51 5.06
CA SER A 161 -3.79 -11.23 6.32
C SER A 161 -2.37 -11.82 6.31
N GLY A 162 -1.45 -11.22 7.07
CA GLY A 162 -0.09 -11.76 7.22
C GLY A 162 -0.02 -13.18 7.82
N GLY A 163 -1.09 -13.64 8.46
CA GLY A 163 -1.20 -15.00 9.01
C GLY A 163 -1.13 -16.12 7.97
N TYR A 164 -1.37 -15.82 6.69
CA TYR A 164 -1.17 -16.78 5.60
C TYR A 164 0.30 -17.23 5.50
N TYR A 165 1.25 -16.44 6.00
CA TYR A 165 2.65 -16.85 6.06
C TYR A 165 2.86 -18.10 6.93
N CYS A 166 2.04 -18.31 7.96
CA CYS A 166 2.11 -19.50 8.82
C CYS A 166 1.86 -20.82 8.08
N LEU A 167 1.34 -20.79 6.85
CA LEU A 167 1.27 -21.98 6.00
C LEU A 167 2.65 -22.59 5.74
N ILE A 168 3.74 -21.84 5.89
CA ILE A 168 5.12 -22.37 5.80
C ILE A 168 5.39 -23.51 6.81
N PHE A 169 4.67 -23.56 7.94
CA PHE A 169 4.79 -24.64 8.93
C PHE A 169 4.15 -25.96 8.48
N ILE A 170 3.37 -25.95 7.38
CA ILE A 170 2.83 -27.16 6.77
C ILE A 170 3.93 -27.81 5.92
N PRO A 171 4.44 -28.98 6.29
CA PRO A 171 5.51 -29.63 5.55
C PRO A 171 5.05 -29.99 4.14
N VAL A 172 5.99 -29.97 3.17
CA VAL A 172 5.81 -30.31 1.76
C VAL A 172 4.93 -29.35 0.96
N ILE A 173 3.72 -29.02 1.44
CA ILE A 173 2.72 -28.25 0.70
C ILE A 173 2.79 -26.75 1.01
N GLY A 174 3.19 -26.38 2.24
CA GLY A 174 3.18 -25.00 2.71
C GLY A 174 4.04 -24.05 1.89
N GLY A 175 5.29 -24.45 1.61
CA GLY A 175 6.22 -23.67 0.80
C GLY A 175 5.71 -23.38 -0.61
N PRO A 176 5.36 -24.41 -1.42
CA PRO A 176 4.82 -24.21 -2.76
C PRO A 176 3.57 -23.33 -2.81
N VAL A 177 2.63 -23.52 -1.88
CA VAL A 177 1.41 -22.71 -1.81
C VAL A 177 1.74 -21.23 -1.54
N LEU A 178 2.69 -20.95 -0.64
CA LEU A 178 3.17 -19.59 -0.41
C LEU A 178 3.72 -18.97 -1.70
N GLN A 179 4.57 -19.70 -2.43
CA GLN A 179 5.17 -19.18 -3.66
C GLN A 179 4.12 -18.84 -4.72
N VAL A 180 3.07 -19.67 -4.84
CA VAL A 180 1.94 -19.38 -5.73
C VAL A 180 1.23 -18.09 -5.30
N PHE A 181 0.92 -17.92 -4.01
CA PHE A 181 0.28 -16.69 -3.52
C PHE A 181 1.16 -15.44 -3.68
N MET A 182 2.49 -15.57 -3.56
CA MET A 182 3.41 -14.46 -3.79
C MET A 182 3.48 -14.05 -5.28
N ALA A 183 3.19 -15.00 -6.18
CA ALA A 183 3.16 -14.80 -7.63
C ALA A 183 1.79 -14.31 -8.15
N GLU A 184 0.75 -14.24 -7.33
CA GLU A 184 -0.52 -13.62 -7.72
C GLU A 184 -0.34 -12.11 -7.94
N PRO A 185 -1.05 -11.50 -8.92
CA PRO A 185 -1.04 -10.05 -9.08
C PRO A 185 -1.64 -9.35 -7.85
N GLY A 186 -1.14 -8.15 -7.57
CA GLY A 186 -1.68 -7.29 -6.52
C GLY A 186 -3.06 -6.71 -6.86
N ASN A 187 -3.75 -6.16 -5.86
CA ASN A 187 -4.97 -5.40 -6.13
C ASN A 187 -4.63 -4.04 -6.76
N GLU A 188 -5.22 -3.71 -7.90
CA GLU A 188 -5.01 -2.42 -8.60
C GLU A 188 -5.60 -1.23 -7.82
N TYR A 189 -6.57 -1.49 -6.94
CA TYR A 189 -7.23 -0.47 -6.13
C TYR A 189 -6.63 -0.36 -4.73
N SER A 190 -6.93 0.75 -4.04
CA SER A 190 -6.65 0.85 -2.61
C SER A 190 -7.37 -0.27 -1.85
N ASN A 191 -6.66 -0.84 -0.88
CA ASN A 191 -7.21 -1.88 -0.01
C ASN A 191 -7.07 -1.45 1.45
N GLN A 192 -7.52 -2.28 2.38
CA GLN A 192 -7.47 -1.99 3.82
C GLN A 192 -6.06 -1.77 4.39
N PHE A 193 -5.01 -2.14 3.64
CA PHE A 193 -3.61 -2.02 4.01
C PHE A 193 -2.91 -0.81 3.36
N GLY A 194 -3.61 -0.03 2.52
CA GLY A 194 -3.11 1.22 1.93
C GLY A 194 -3.37 1.36 0.43
N SER A 195 -2.87 2.47 -0.12
CA SER A 195 -2.83 2.73 -1.56
C SER A 195 -1.92 1.73 -2.29
N GLU A 196 -2.06 1.66 -3.61
CA GLU A 196 -1.19 0.84 -4.46
C GLU A 196 0.30 1.11 -4.18
N PRO A 197 1.15 0.06 -4.10
CA PRO A 197 2.58 0.24 -3.90
C PRO A 197 3.24 0.84 -5.15
N VAL A 198 4.04 1.89 -4.95
CA VAL A 198 4.88 2.45 -6.01
C VAL A 198 6.03 1.48 -6.31
N SER A 199 6.15 1.03 -7.57
CA SER A 199 7.28 0.20 -8.00
C SER A 199 8.59 0.98 -7.88
N LEU A 200 9.57 0.41 -7.19
CA LEU A 200 10.93 0.99 -7.11
C LEU A 200 11.79 0.61 -8.33
N THR A 201 11.33 -0.35 -9.13
CA THR A 201 12.08 -1.01 -10.20
C THR A 201 11.38 -0.97 -11.55
#